data_AF-A0A5Q4EAU1-F1
#
_entry.id   AF-A0A5Q4EAU1-F1
#
_cell.length_a   1.000
_cell.length_b   1.000
_cell.length_c   1.000
_cell.angle_alpha   90.00
_cell.angle_beta   90.00
_cell.angle_gamma   90.00
#
_symmetry.space_group_name_H-M   'P 1'
#
loop_
_entity.id
_entity.type
_entity.pdbx_description
1 polymer ?
#
loop_
_entity_poly.entity_id
_entity_poly.type
_entity_poly.pdbx_seq_one_letter_code
_entity_poly.pdbx_strand_id
1 'polypeptide(L)' 'LIRFRQGQVPQRLQQLLGWLALKFGRPTEQGRLIQLRLTHQDMADAIGTTRVTVTRLMQELERNGQISYSKKNYVILPQ' A
#
# COMPACT_ATOMS: atom_id res chain seq x y z
N LEU A 1 -17.69 -0.10 -1.64
CA LEU A 1 -16.30 -0.59 -1.53
C LEU A 1 -15.64 -0.48 -2.90
N ILE A 2 -14.49 0.17 -2.97
CA ILE A 2 -13.83 0.61 -4.21
C ILE A 2 -13.44 -0.61 -5.05
N ARG A 3 -13.79 -0.62 -6.34
CA ARG A 3 -13.61 -1.78 -7.22
C ARG A 3 -12.17 -1.86 -7.75
N PHE A 4 -11.21 -2.29 -6.92
CA PHE A 4 -9.86 -2.67 -7.39
C PHE A 4 -9.82 -4.12 -7.92
N ARG A 5 -10.82 -4.56 -8.70
CA ARG A 5 -10.92 -5.98 -9.13
C ARG A 5 -10.38 -6.26 -10.55
N GLN A 6 -10.03 -5.22 -11.31
CA GLN A 6 -9.50 -5.36 -12.67
C GLN A 6 -7.99 -5.08 -12.69
N GLY A 7 -7.27 -5.78 -13.57
CA GLY A 7 -5.80 -5.67 -13.69
C GLY A 7 -5.03 -6.72 -12.88
N GLN A 8 -3.72 -6.81 -13.11
CA GLN A 8 -2.88 -7.77 -12.38
C GLN A 8 -2.72 -7.31 -10.91
N VAL A 9 -2.43 -8.25 -10.01
CA VAL A 9 -2.41 -8.00 -8.56
C VAL A 9 -1.44 -6.86 -8.16
N PRO A 10 -0.21 -6.75 -8.70
CA PRO A 10 0.70 -5.66 -8.36
C PRO A 10 0.12 -4.28 -8.67
N GLN A 11 -0.52 -4.11 -9.83
CA GLN A 11 -1.13 -2.85 -10.24
C GLN A 11 -2.31 -2.50 -9.33
N ARG A 12 -3.14 -3.48 -8.95
CA ARG A 12 -4.22 -3.27 -7.99
C ARG A 12 -3.71 -2.82 -6.63
N LEU A 13 -2.61 -3.40 -6.15
CA LEU A 13 -1.98 -3.00 -4.88
C LEU A 13 -1.43 -1.56 -4.97
N GLN A 14 -0.74 -1.22 -6.05
CA GLN A 14 -0.25 0.16 -6.26
C GLN A 14 -1.40 1.17 -6.33
N GLN A 15 -2.49 0.84 -7.03
CA GLN A 15 -3.68 1.69 -7.08
C GLN A 15 -4.33 1.87 -5.70
N LEU A 16 -4.40 0.80 -4.90
CA LEU A 16 -4.90 0.87 -3.53
C LEU A 16 -4.03 1.81 -2.69
N LEU A 17 -2.70 1.61 -2.69
CA LEU A 17 -1.76 2.41 -1.92
C LEU A 17 -1.79 3.89 -2.34
N GLY A 18 -1.81 4.17 -3.65
CA GLY A 18 -1.92 5.53 -4.17
C GLY A 18 -3.24 6.20 -3.76
N TRP A 19 -4.35 5.48 -3.83
CA TRP A 19 -5.65 5.99 -3.40
C TRP A 19 -5.69 6.27 -1.89
N LEU A 20 -5.13 5.37 -1.07
CA LEU A 20 -5.02 5.56 0.37
C LEU A 20 -4.14 6.75 0.73
N ALA A 21 -2.99 6.92 0.05
CA ALA A 21 -2.12 8.07 0.22
C ALA A 21 -2.82 9.37 -0.18
N LEU A 22 -3.61 9.37 -1.25
CA LEU A 22 -4.38 10.54 -1.67
C LEU A 22 -5.44 10.92 -0.63
N LYS A 23 -6.23 9.95 -0.16
CA LYS A 23 -7.38 10.21 0.71
C LYS A 23 -7.04 10.38 2.19
N PHE A 24 -6.06 9.63 2.69
CA PHE A 24 -5.73 9.56 4.12
C PHE A 24 -4.26 9.87 4.41
N GLY A 25 -3.44 10.05 3.37
CA GLY A 25 -2.02 10.33 3.54
C GLY A 25 -1.77 11.74 4.08
N ARG A 26 -0.76 11.86 4.93
CA ARG A 26 -0.22 13.14 5.39
C ARG A 26 1.12 13.41 4.70
N PRO A 27 1.39 14.65 4.26
CA PRO A 27 2.69 14.98 3.70
C PRO A 27 3.81 14.82 4.76
N THR A 28 4.95 14.32 4.32
CA THR A 28 6.21 14.23 5.08
C THR A 28 7.37 14.57 4.15
N GLU A 29 8.56 14.78 4.71
CA GLU A 29 9.79 15.01 3.94
C GLU A 29 10.14 13.84 3.00
N GLN A 30 9.65 12.63 3.32
CA GLN A 30 9.94 11.39 2.60
C GLN A 30 8.82 10.98 1.62
N GLY A 31 7.72 11.74 1.56
CA GLY A 31 6.57 11.42 0.70
C GLY A 31 5.23 11.62 1.39
N ARG A 32 4.29 10.69 1.19
CA ARG A 32 2.97 10.67 1.84
C ARG A 32 2.87 9.49 2.79
N LEU A 33 2.72 9.79 4.08
CA LEU A 33 2.52 8.81 5.15
C LEU A 33 1.05 8.38 5.20
N ILE A 34 0.77 7.12 4.90
CA ILE A 34 -0.57 6.52 5.06
C ILE A 34 -0.78 6.20 6.55
N GLN A 35 -1.39 7.13 7.28
CA GLN A 35 -1.62 6.98 8.73
C GLN A 35 -2.86 6.12 9.04
N LEU A 36 -2.90 4.91 8.48
CA LEU A 36 -3.93 3.90 8.73
C LEU A 36 -3.27 2.62 9.26
N ARG A 37 -3.92 1.99 10.23
CA ARG A 37 -3.55 0.63 10.65
C ARG A 37 -4.11 -0.37 9.64
N LEU A 38 -3.42 -0.52 8.52
CA LEU A 38 -3.76 -1.49 7.49
C LEU A 38 -2.93 -2.75 7.68
N THR A 39 -3.60 -3.88 7.87
CA THR A 39 -2.94 -5.18 7.85
C THR A 39 -2.78 -5.67 6.40
N HIS A 40 -1.89 -6.63 6.19
CA HIS A 40 -1.76 -7.27 4.89
C HIS A 40 -3.03 -8.04 4.49
N GLN A 41 -3.85 -8.47 5.46
CA GLN A 41 -5.15 -9.09 5.20
C GLN A 41 -6.15 -8.06 4.67
N ASP A 42 -6.22 -6.87 5.28
CA ASP A 42 -7.11 -5.80 4.81
C ASP A 42 -6.82 -5.42 3.35
N MET A 43 -5.53 -5.33 3.00
CA MET A 43 -5.11 -5.08 1.61
C MET A 43 -5.49 -6.24 0.69
N ALA A 44 -5.34 -7.49 1.15
CA ALA A 44 -5.68 -8.67 0.36
C ALA A 44 -7.18 -8.74 0.06
N ASP A 45 -8.01 -8.44 1.06
CA ASP A 45 -9.47 -8.40 0.95
C ASP A 45 -9.90 -7.26 0.00
N ALA A 46 -9.25 -6.11 0.09
CA ALA A 46 -9.54 -4.95 -0.76
C ALA A 46 -9.23 -5.19 -2.24
N ILE A 47 -8.13 -5.88 -2.56
CA ILE A 47 -7.72 -6.12 -3.95
C ILE A 47 -8.09 -7.52 -4.46
N GLY A 48 -8.69 -8.38 -3.64
CA GLY A 48 -9.09 -9.74 -4.04
C GLY A 48 -7.90 -10.65 -4.34
N THR A 49 -7.03 -10.83 -3.36
CA THR A 49 -5.88 -11.76 -3.41
C THR A 49 -5.64 -12.39 -2.04
N THR A 50 -4.48 -13.02 -1.81
CA THR A 50 -4.12 -13.60 -0.52
C THR A 50 -3.17 -12.68 0.27
N ARG A 51 -3.22 -12.77 1.60
CA ARG A 51 -2.24 -12.10 2.49
C ARG A 51 -0.79 -12.43 2.12
N VAL A 52 -0.51 -13.67 1.71
CA VAL A 52 0.84 -14.10 1.30
C VAL A 52 1.28 -13.35 0.03
N THR A 53 0.39 -13.23 -0.95
CA THR A 53 0.65 -12.46 -2.18
C THR A 53 0.92 -10.98 -1.85
N VAL A 54 0.09 -10.35 -1.02
CA VAL A 54 0.32 -8.96 -0.56
C VAL A 54 1.65 -8.84 0.17
N THR A 55 1.98 -9.76 1.06
CA THR A 55 3.24 -9.72 1.82
C THR A 55 4.44 -9.73 0.88
N ARG A 56 4.45 -10.62 -0.12
CA ARG A 56 5.51 -10.68 -1.13
C ARG A 56 5.63 -9.37 -1.91
N LEU A 57 4.50 -8.81 -2.34
CA LEU A 57 4.50 -7.57 -3.12
C LEU A 57 4.92 -6.35 -2.30
N MET A 58 4.48 -6.22 -1.05
CA MET A 58 4.92 -5.14 -0.16
C MET A 58 6.43 -5.19 0.09
N GLN A 59 6.99 -6.39 0.28
CA GLN A 59 8.45 -6.57 0.40
C GLN A 59 9.18 -6.19 -0.90
N GLU A 60 8.60 -6.54 -2.06
CA GLU A 60 9.15 -6.18 -3.36
C GLU A 60 9.16 -4.65 -3.57
N LEU A 61 8.04 -3.97 -3.25
CA LEU A 61 7.93 -2.51 -3.30
C LEU A 61 8.96 -1.84 -2.35
N GLU A 62 9.12 -2.36 -1.14
CA GLU A 62 10.07 -1.82 -0.16
C GLU A 62 11.52 -2.00 -0.64
N ARG A 63 11.88 -3.19 -1.14
CA ARG A 63 13.21 -3.46 -1.71
C ARG A 63 13.53 -2.56 -2.91
N ASN A 64 12.52 -2.25 -3.72
CA ASN A 64 12.65 -1.38 -4.88
C ASN A 64 12.59 0.13 -4.50
N GLY A 65 12.47 0.47 -3.21
CA GLY A 65 12.37 1.86 -2.75
C GLY A 65 11.06 2.55 -3.12
N GLN A 66 10.05 1.81 -3.58
CA GLN A 66 8.74 2.34 -3.99
C GLN A 66 7.82 2.61 -2.80
N ILE A 67 8.13 2.01 -1.65
CA ILE A 67 7.54 2.35 -0.35
C ILE A 67 8.63 2.30 0.72
N SER A 68 8.35 2.90 1.86
CA SER A 68 9.12 2.70 3.09
C SER A 68 8.19 2.65 4.30
N TYR A 69 8.73 2.33 5.48
CA TYR A 69 7.97 2.33 6.72
C TYR A 69 8.47 3.42 7.67
N SER A 70 7.54 4.11 8.32
CA SER A 70 7.84 4.97 9.46
C SER A 70 8.23 4.16 10.70
N LYS A 71 8.76 4.82 11.73
CA LYS A 71 9.03 4.21 13.05
C LYS A 71 7.81 3.53 13.70
N LYS A 72 6.59 3.88 13.29
CA LYS A 72 5.33 3.31 13.79
C LYS A 72 4.72 2.26 12.83
N ASN A 73 5.50 1.76 11.87
CA ASN A 73 5.09 0.79 10.84
C ASN A 73 3.96 1.26 9.91
N TYR A 74 3.74 2.58 9.78
CA TYR A 74 2.92 3.11 8.70
C TYR A 74 3.69 3.17 7.39
N VAL A 75 3.01 2.85 6.29
CA VAL A 75 3.55 2.93 4.93
C VAL A 75 3.75 4.40 4.51
N ILE A 76 4.89 4.69 3.92
CA ILE A 76 5.22 5.96 3.26
C ILE A 76 5.34 5.66 1.76
N LEU A 77 4.59 6.40 0.95
CA LEU A 77 4.77 6.43 -0.51
C LEU A 77 5.64 7.64 -0.87
N PRO A 78 6.84 7.44 -1.45
CA PRO A 78 7.65 8.52 -2.02
C PRO A 78 6.88 9.30 -3.09
N GLN A 79 7.26 10.55 -3.32
CA GLN A 79 6.72 11.38 -4.41
C GLN A 79 7.36 11.02 -5.76
#